data_AF-X1LN67-F1
#
_entry.id   AF-X1LN67-F1
#
_cell.length_a   1.000
_cell.length_b   1.000
_cell.length_c   1.000
_cell.angle_alpha   90.00
_cell.angle_beta   90.00
_cell.angle_gamma   90.00
#
_symmetry.space_group_name_H-M   'P 1'
#
loop_
_entity.id
_entity.type
_entity.pdbx_description
1 polymer ?
#
loop_
_entity_poly.entity_id
_entity_poly.type
_entity_poly.pdbx_seq_one_letter_code
_entity_poly.pdbx_strand_id
1 'polypeptide(L)' 'LGLKLIYLEGGSGATQPVEARIIEAVKQNVSIPLVVGGGIKNENDAANVYKAGADIIVVGNAIEKKIKMLEKIASLRDRI' A
#
# COMPACT_ATOMS: atom_id res chain seq x y z
N LEU A 1 2.27 -9.46 -22.05
CA LEU A 1 3.44 -9.10 -21.21
C LEU A 1 3.80 -10.17 -20.16
N GLY A 2 2.85 -10.99 -19.67
CA GLY A 2 3.19 -12.13 -18.79
C GLY A 2 3.67 -11.75 -17.38
N LEU A 3 3.56 -10.46 -17.03
CA LEU A 3 3.89 -9.93 -15.72
C LEU A 3 3.05 -10.62 -14.65
N LYS A 4 3.66 -10.85 -13.49
CA LYS A 4 3.06 -11.61 -12.39
C LYS A 4 2.58 -10.72 -11.24
N LEU A 5 2.90 -9.44 -11.28
CA LEU A 5 2.50 -8.43 -10.31
C LEU A 5 2.55 -7.04 -10.94
N ILE A 6 1.83 -6.09 -10.35
CA ILE A 6 1.91 -4.66 -10.66
C ILE A 6 2.31 -3.93 -9.38
N TYR A 7 3.15 -2.91 -9.51
CA TYR A 7 3.50 -2.02 -8.41
C TYR A 7 3.04 -0.60 -8.76
N LEU A 8 2.13 -0.03 -7.95
CA LEU A 8 1.78 1.39 -7.96
C LEU A 8 2.62 2.14 -6.92
N GLU A 9 3.57 2.95 -7.38
CA GLU A 9 4.53 3.67 -6.54
C GLU A 9 4.21 5.18 -6.52
N GLY A 10 3.91 5.71 -5.32
CA GLY A 10 3.68 7.13 -5.08
C GLY A 10 4.96 7.96 -4.90
N GLY A 11 6.11 7.30 -4.76
CA GLY A 11 7.42 7.88 -4.52
C GLY A 11 7.87 7.81 -3.06
N SER A 12 9.17 7.61 -2.83
CA SER A 12 9.75 7.76 -1.49
C SER A 12 9.57 9.19 -1.00
N GLY A 13 9.10 9.34 0.24
CA GLY A 13 8.84 10.65 0.84
C GLY A 13 7.56 11.33 0.38
N ALA A 14 6.73 10.66 -0.43
CA ALA A 14 5.43 11.20 -0.84
C ALA A 14 4.62 11.71 0.36
N THR A 15 3.93 12.83 0.16
CA THR A 15 3.14 13.46 1.22
C THR A 15 1.87 12.69 1.51
N GLN A 16 1.32 12.00 0.50
CA GLN A 16 0.11 11.19 0.56
C GLN A 16 0.33 9.84 -0.13
N PRO A 17 -0.40 8.77 0.26
CA PRO A 17 -0.47 7.54 -0.51
C PRO A 17 -1.09 7.74 -1.89
N VAL A 18 -0.95 6.75 -2.77
CA VAL A 18 -1.72 6.68 -4.02
C VAL A 18 -3.22 6.76 -3.70
N GLU A 19 -3.97 7.60 -4.44
CA GLU A 19 -5.41 7.78 -4.21
C GLU A 19 -6.17 6.45 -4.32
N ALA A 20 -7.11 6.21 -3.39
CA ALA A 20 -7.93 4.99 -3.35
C ALA A 20 -8.61 4.70 -4.71
N ARG A 21 -9.17 5.72 -5.36
CA ARG A 21 -9.83 5.57 -6.67
C ARG A 21 -8.91 5.03 -7.76
N ILE A 22 -7.61 5.35 -7.70
CA ILE A 22 -6.62 4.83 -8.66
C ILE A 22 -6.34 3.35 -8.36
N ILE A 23 -6.16 3.01 -7.09
CA ILE A 23 -5.93 1.63 -6.65
C ILE A 23 -7.12 0.75 -7.04
N GLU A 24 -8.34 1.22 -6.76
CA GLU A 24 -9.60 0.53 -7.10
C GLU A 24 -9.72 0.32 -8.61
N ALA A 25 -9.50 1.37 -9.40
CA ALA A 25 -9.57 1.29 -10.86
C ALA A 25 -8.57 0.28 -11.42
N VAL A 26 -7.34 0.26 -10.91
CA VAL A 26 -6.33 -0.72 -11.33
C VAL A 26 -6.74 -2.14 -10.91
N LYS A 27 -7.12 -2.34 -9.64
CA LYS A 27 -7.53 -3.65 -9.11
C LYS A 27 -8.69 -4.26 -9.88
N GLN A 28 -9.66 -3.46 -10.31
CA GLN A 28 -10.80 -3.91 -11.11
C GLN A 28 -10.43 -4.41 -12.51
N ASN A 29 -9.27 -3.99 -13.03
CA ASN A 29 -8.82 -4.29 -14.40
C ASN A 29 -7.69 -5.33 -14.45
N VAL A 30 -7.24 -5.86 -13.31
CA VAL A 30 -6.10 -6.77 -13.24
C VAL A 30 -6.40 -7.98 -12.35
N SER A 31 -6.00 -9.16 -12.81
CA SER A 31 -6.13 -10.42 -12.05
C SER A 31 -4.85 -10.83 -11.32
N ILE A 32 -3.77 -10.07 -11.49
CA ILE A 32 -2.48 -10.28 -10.83
C ILE A 32 -2.36 -9.43 -9.56
N PRO A 33 -1.54 -9.85 -8.58
CA PRO A 33 -1.30 -9.08 -7.37
C PRO A 33 -0.92 -7.62 -7.62
N LEU A 34 -1.53 -6.74 -6.84
CA LEU A 34 -1.31 -5.30 -6.82
C LEU A 34 -0.54 -4.91 -5.57
N VAL A 35 0.68 -4.43 -5.78
CA VAL A 35 1.54 -3.83 -4.75
C VAL A 35 1.33 -2.32 -4.76
N VAL A 36 1.20 -1.70 -3.60
CA VAL A 36 1.12 -0.23 -3.47
C VAL A 36 2.16 0.28 -2.48
N GLY A 37 2.95 1.26 -2.91
CA GLY A 37 3.99 1.90 -2.11
C GLY A 37 3.98 3.42 -2.23
N GLY A 38 4.68 4.08 -1.30
CA GLY A 38 4.79 5.54 -1.25
C GLY A 38 3.73 6.18 -0.36
N GLY A 39 4.16 7.11 0.50
CA GLY A 39 3.27 7.98 1.27
C GLY A 39 2.51 7.34 2.44
N ILE A 40 2.63 6.04 2.68
CA ILE A 40 1.98 5.34 3.81
C ILE A 40 2.72 5.66 5.12
N LYS A 41 2.08 6.42 6.01
CA LYS A 41 2.71 6.96 7.22
C LYS A 41 2.07 6.50 8.51
N ASN A 42 0.91 5.86 8.47
CA ASN A 42 0.19 5.40 9.65
C ASN A 42 -0.74 4.22 9.34
N GLU A 43 -1.38 3.69 10.39
CA GLU A 43 -2.29 2.54 10.30
C GLU A 43 -3.52 2.83 9.43
N ASN A 44 -4.06 4.05 9.48
CA ASN A 44 -5.21 4.43 8.66
C ASN A 44 -4.84 4.50 7.18
N ASP A 45 -3.67 5.04 6.85
CA ASP A 45 -3.17 5.04 5.47
C ASP A 45 -3.06 3.61 4.92
N ALA A 46 -2.42 2.72 5.69
CA ALA A 46 -2.28 1.31 5.34
C ALA A 46 -3.65 0.64 5.16
N ALA A 47 -4.58 0.85 6.10
CA ALA A 47 -5.92 0.29 6.03
C ALA A 47 -6.70 0.80 4.82
N ASN A 48 -6.60 2.07 4.48
CA ASN A 48 -7.26 2.65 3.32
C ASN A 48 -6.70 2.08 2.01
N VAL A 49 -5.38 1.91 1.92
CA VAL A 49 -4.72 1.31 0.75
C VAL A 49 -5.13 -0.16 0.57
N TYR A 50 -5.17 -0.94 1.65
CA TYR A 50 -5.67 -2.32 1.60
C TYR A 50 -7.15 -2.38 1.16
N LYS A 51 -8.01 -1.57 1.78
CA LYS A 51 -9.45 -1.51 1.43
C LYS A 51 -9.70 -1.11 -0.02
N ALA A 52 -8.83 -0.27 -0.59
CA ALA A 52 -8.90 0.14 -1.99
C ALA A 52 -8.48 -0.97 -2.98
N GLY A 53 -7.90 -2.08 -2.49
CA GLY A 53 -7.63 -3.28 -3.29
C GLY A 53 -6.16 -3.66 -3.43
N ALA A 54 -5.24 -3.05 -2.68
CA ALA A 54 -3.86 -3.51 -2.62
C ALA A 54 -3.79 -4.91 -1.99
N ASP A 55 -3.06 -5.83 -2.62
CA ASP A 55 -2.77 -7.15 -2.03
C ASP A 55 -1.55 -7.09 -1.11
N ILE A 56 -0.61 -6.19 -1.43
CA ILE A 56 0.64 -5.97 -0.72
C ILE A 56 0.87 -4.47 -0.59
N ILE A 57 1.33 -4.00 0.58
CA ILE A 57 1.79 -2.63 0.76
C ILE A 57 3.29 -2.58 1.04
N VAL A 58 3.94 -1.50 0.63
CA VAL A 58 5.36 -1.24 0.90
C VAL A 58 5.49 0.02 1.73
N VAL A 59 6.16 -0.10 2.88
CA VAL A 59 6.36 1.01 3.83
C VAL A 59 7.86 1.14 4.15
N GLY A 60 8.46 2.26 3.73
CA GLY A 60 9.88 2.58 3.97
C GLY A 60 10.06 3.68 5.01
N ASN A 61 9.96 4.94 4.58
CA ASN A 61 10.34 6.13 5.35
C ASN A 61 9.65 6.25 6.72
N ALA A 62 8.42 5.73 6.87
CA ALA A 62 7.72 5.72 8.16
C ALA A 62 8.39 4.77 9.17
N ILE A 63 8.87 3.61 8.70
CA ILE A 63 9.57 2.62 9.51
C ILE A 63 10.97 3.11 9.88
N GLU A 64 11.68 3.74 8.94
CA GLU A 64 13.00 4.37 9.20
C GLU A 64 12.92 5.41 10.33
N LYS A 65 11.82 6.17 10.41
CA LYS A 65 11.61 7.18 11.44
C LYS A 65 11.06 6.59 12.75
N LYS A 66 10.28 5.51 12.68
CA LYS A 66 9.59 4.92 13.84
C LYS A 66 9.33 3.43 13.65
N ILE A 67 10.33 2.60 14.00
CA ILE A 67 10.27 1.14 13.87
C ILE A 67 9.04 0.50 14.54
N LYS A 68 8.55 1.05 15.67
CA LYS A 68 7.35 0.56 16.38
C LYS A 68 6.07 0.57 15.54
N MET A 69 6.06 1.28 14.40
CA MET A 69 4.94 1.26 13.47
C MET A 69 4.84 -0.04 12.69
N LEU A 70 5.93 -0.78 12.54
CA LEU A 70 5.95 -2.02 11.79
C LEU A 70 4.98 -3.04 12.40
N GLU A 71 5.02 -3.23 13.72
CA GLU A 71 4.14 -4.18 14.43
C GLU A 71 2.66 -3.84 14.22
N LYS A 72 2.33 -2.55 14.34
CA LYS A 72 0.98 -2.04 14.13
C LYS A 72 0.49 -2.33 12.71
N ILE A 73 1.28 -1.97 11.70
CA ILE A 73 0.92 -2.15 10.29
C ILE A 73 0.87 -3.64 9.91
N ALA A 74 1.82 -4.45 10.38
CA ALA A 74 1.86 -5.88 10.10
C ALA A 74 0.61 -6.60 10.63
N SER A 75 0.06 -6.17 11.76
CA SER A 75 -1.17 -6.73 12.33
C SER A 75 -2.46 -6.34 11.62
N LEU A 76 -2.42 -5.38 10.67
CA LEU A 76 -3.64 -4.88 10.01
C LEU A 76 -4.19 -5.82 8.96
N ARG A 77 -3.31 -6.45 8.16
CA ARG A 77 -3.74 -7.25 7.00
C ARG A 77 -4.70 -8.37 7.42
N ASP A 78 -4.40 -9.05 8.52
CA ASP A 78 -5.20 -10.20 8.98
C ASP A 78 -6.58 -9.77 9.55
N ARG A 79 -6.84 -8.47 9.64
CA ARG A 79 -8.04 -7.87 10.26
C ARG A 79 -8.94 -7.12 9.26
N ILE A 80 -8.56 -7.05 7.98
CA ILE A 80 -9.24 -6.29 6.93
C ILE A 80 -9.68 -7.24 5.81
#